data_AF-A0A0G4QIB3-F1
#
_entry.id   AF-A0A0G4QIB3-F1
#
_cell.length_a   1.000
_cell.length_b   1.000
_cell.length_c   1.000
_cell.angle_alpha   90.00
_cell.angle_beta   90.00
_cell.angle_gamma   90.00
#
_symmetry.space_group_name_H-M   'P 1'
#
loop_
_entity.id
_entity.type
_entity.pdbx_description
1 polymer ?
#
loop_
_entity_poly.entity_id
_entity_poly.type
_entity_poly.pdbx_seq_one_letter_code
_entity_poly.pdbx_strand_id
1 'polypeptide(L)' 'MSKIVISVLVIAVLNLLSINTVSAQNYPCSGKKGGVSHCENGKFICNDGSTSKSKRVCTDESDTKKK' A
#
# COMPACT_ATOMS: atom_id res chain seq x y z
N MET A 1 -32.91 27.78 15.12
CA MET A 1 -32.17 27.00 16.13
C MET A 1 -32.01 25.54 15.71
N SER A 2 -33.11 24.79 15.46
CA SER A 2 -33.04 23.38 15.03
C SER A 2 -32.25 23.12 13.74
N LYS A 3 -32.37 23.98 12.72
CA LYS A 3 -31.66 23.84 11.44
C LYS A 3 -30.14 23.93 11.57
N ILE A 4 -29.67 24.78 12.50
CA ILE A 4 -28.23 24.94 12.79
C ILE A 4 -27.72 23.70 13.51
N VAL A 5 -28.49 23.18 14.47
CA VAL A 5 -28.14 21.94 15.18
C VAL A 5 -28.08 20.75 14.22
N ILE A 6 -29.04 20.63 13.30
CA ILE A 6 -29.05 19.56 12.28
C ILE A 6 -27.83 19.70 11.35
N SER A 7 -27.51 20.90 10.88
CA SER A 7 -26.31 21.12 10.05
C SER A 7 -25.01 20.73 10.77
N VAL A 8 -24.85 21.13 12.03
CA VAL A 8 -23.65 20.80 12.82
C VAL A 8 -23.54 19.28 13.03
N LEU A 9 -24.66 18.61 13.25
CA LEU A 9 -24.70 17.17 13.46
C LEU A 9 -24.38 16.38 12.18
N VAL A 10 -24.85 16.84 11.02
CA VAL A 10 -24.52 16.26 9.71
C VAL A 10 -23.03 16.42 9.38
N ILE A 11 -22.45 17.59 9.64
CA ILE A 11 -21.02 17.85 9.41
C ILE A 11 -20.16 16.99 10.35
N ALA A 12 -20.56 16.85 11.62
CA ALA A 12 -19.86 16.00 12.57
C ALA A 12 -19.83 14.53 12.11
N VAL A 13 -20.96 13.98 11.63
CA VAL A 13 -21.05 12.59 11.15
C VAL A 13 -20.17 12.35 9.92
N LEU A 14 -20.07 13.32 9.01
CA LEU A 14 -19.26 13.19 7.78
C LEU A 14 -17.75 13.02 8.05
N ASN A 15 -17.24 13.55 9.16
CA ASN A 15 -15.82 13.47 9.51
C ASN A 15 -15.39 12.10 10.04
N LEU A 16 -16.31 11.24 10.47
CA LEU A 16 -15.97 9.91 11.00
C LEU A 16 -15.67 8.86 9.91
N LEU A 17 -15.96 9.14 8.63
CA LEU A 17 -15.78 8.17 7.54
C LEU A 17 -14.38 8.19 6.91
N SER A 18 -13.48 9.10 7.28
CA SER A 18 -12.17 9.26 6.63
C SER A 18 -11.03 8.45 7.27
N ILE A 19 -11.30 7.24 7.76
CA ILE A 19 -10.25 6.33 8.26
C ILE A 19 -9.52 5.70 7.06
N ASN A 20 -8.60 6.46 6.47
CA ASN A 20 -7.64 5.90 5.51
C ASN A 20 -6.61 5.10 6.29
N THR A 21 -6.87 3.80 6.47
CA THR A 21 -5.88 2.87 7.03
C THR A 21 -4.78 2.67 5.99
N VAL A 22 -3.82 3.62 5.93
CA VAL A 22 -2.55 3.38 5.24
C VAL A 22 -1.78 2.40 6.12
N SER A 23 -2.10 1.12 5.90
CA SER A 23 -1.32 0.02 6.40
C SER A 23 0.06 0.13 5.75
N ALA A 24 0.99 0.82 6.41
CA ALA A 24 2.42 0.79 6.13
C ALA A 24 2.98 -0.60 6.49
N GLN A 25 2.35 -1.66 5.98
CA GLN A 25 3.02 -2.93 5.84
C GLN A 25 4.17 -2.67 4.89
N ASN A 26 5.35 -3.14 5.29
CA ASN A 26 6.64 -2.94 4.62
C ASN A 26 6.67 -3.73 3.30
N TYR A 27 5.72 -3.43 2.42
CA TYR A 27 5.48 -4.12 1.17
C TYR A 27 6.55 -3.66 0.18
N PRO A 28 7.20 -4.59 -0.54
CA PRO A 28 8.22 -4.23 -1.50
C PRO A 28 7.63 -3.26 -2.54
N CYS A 29 8.36 -2.18 -2.82
CA CYS A 29 7.97 -1.19 -3.82
C CYS A 29 6.69 -0.36 -3.53
N SER A 30 6.38 -0.07 -2.26
CA SER A 30 5.26 0.83 -1.90
C SER A 30 5.49 2.31 -2.25
N GLY A 31 4.38 3.07 -2.27
CA GLY A 31 4.37 4.53 -2.44
C GLY A 31 4.77 4.95 -3.85
N LYS A 32 5.71 5.89 -3.94
CA LYS A 32 6.21 6.45 -5.22
C LYS A 32 6.83 5.40 -6.16
N LYS A 33 7.19 4.22 -5.64
CA LYS A 33 7.81 3.13 -6.41
C LYS A 33 6.82 2.38 -7.32
N GLY A 34 5.52 2.57 -7.13
CA GLY A 34 4.49 2.07 -8.04
C GLY A 34 4.22 0.57 -7.98
N GLY A 35 4.62 -0.13 -6.91
CA GLY A 35 4.46 -1.58 -6.78
C GLY A 35 5.60 -2.39 -7.42
N VAL A 36 5.52 -3.71 -7.24
CA VAL A 36 6.50 -4.67 -7.78
C VAL A 36 6.24 -4.84 -9.28
N SER A 37 7.31 -4.71 -10.08
CA SER A 37 7.30 -5.00 -11.52
C SER A 37 7.57 -6.48 -11.76
N HIS A 38 8.70 -6.98 -11.26
CA HIS A 38 9.12 -8.37 -11.38
C HIS A 38 10.18 -8.69 -10.33
N CYS A 39 10.60 -9.94 -10.27
CA CYS A 39 11.64 -10.39 -9.36
C CYS A 39 12.90 -10.80 -10.09
N GLU A 40 14.04 -10.34 -9.57
CA GLU A 40 15.35 -10.56 -10.15
C GLU A 40 16.29 -11.02 -9.03
N ASN A 41 16.84 -12.22 -9.17
CA ASN A 41 17.79 -12.81 -8.23
C ASN A 41 17.35 -12.73 -6.74
N GLY A 42 16.07 -13.02 -6.49
CA GLY A 42 15.48 -12.97 -5.15
C GLY A 42 15.23 -11.56 -4.60
N LYS A 43 15.38 -10.50 -5.41
CA LYS A 43 15.05 -9.12 -5.06
C LYS A 43 13.83 -8.66 -5.85
N PHE A 44 13.00 -7.82 -5.24
CA PHE A 44 11.86 -7.20 -5.91
C PHE A 44 12.34 -5.99 -6.72
N ILE A 45 12.04 -5.95 -8.01
CA ILE A 45 12.24 -4.80 -8.89
C ILE A 45 10.94 -4.01 -8.94
N CYS A 46 11.01 -2.68 -8.78
CA CYS A 46 9.84 -1.82 -8.73
C CYS A 46 9.47 -1.30 -10.13
N ASN A 47 8.23 -0.84 -10.31
CA ASN A 47 7.78 -0.25 -11.58
C ASN A 47 8.56 1.03 -11.97
N ASP A 48 9.12 1.72 -10.99
CA ASP A 48 10.05 2.84 -11.18
C ASP A 48 11.45 2.41 -11.68
N GLY A 49 11.73 1.10 -11.79
CA GLY A 49 13.04 0.55 -12.17
C GLY A 49 14.02 0.41 -11.00
N SER A 50 13.72 1.00 -9.85
CA SER A 50 14.51 0.85 -8.62
C SER A 50 14.39 -0.56 -8.01
N THR A 51 15.47 -1.08 -7.41
CA THR A 51 15.43 -2.31 -6.59
C THR A 51 14.83 -2.05 -5.20
N SER A 52 13.94 -2.92 -4.74
CA SER A 52 13.35 -2.85 -3.40
C SER A 52 14.40 -3.11 -2.32
N LYS A 53 14.36 -2.29 -1.26
CA LYS A 53 15.22 -2.44 -0.07
C LYS A 53 14.62 -3.40 0.97
N SER A 54 13.58 -4.15 0.60
CA SER A 54 12.96 -5.11 1.52
C SER A 54 13.97 -6.21 1.88
N LYS A 55 13.99 -6.61 3.15
CA LYS A 55 14.77 -7.78 3.62
C LYS A 55 14.10 -9.10 3.24
N ARG A 56 12.87 -9.05 2.71
CA ARG A 56 12.16 -10.21 2.19
C ARG A 56 12.79 -10.62 0.86
N VAL A 57 12.96 -11.92 0.67
CA VAL A 57 13.35 -12.49 -0.63
C VAL A 57 12.10 -12.54 -1.50
N CYS A 58 12.21 -12.13 -2.75
CA CYS A 58 11.15 -12.40 -3.70
C CYS A 58 11.19 -13.87 -4.09
N THR A 59 10.22 -14.62 -3.58
CA THR A 59 9.90 -15.96 -4.03
C THR A 59 8.88 -15.83 -5.13
N ASP A 60 9.35 -15.64 -6.36
CA ASP A 60 8.49 -15.89 -7.51
C ASP A 60 8.20 -17.40 -7.51
N GLU A 61 6.94 -17.82 -7.57
CA GLU A 61 6.55 -19.25 -7.54
C GLU A 61 7.25 -20.06 -8.67
N SER A 62 7.82 -19.36 -9.66
CA SER A 62 8.72 -19.89 -10.70
C SER A 62 10.04 -20.49 -10.19
N ASP A 63 10.51 -20.18 -8.98
CA ASP A 63 11.77 -20.73 -8.42
C ASP A 63 11.60 -22.15 -7.86
N THR A 64 10.38 -22.72 -7.89
CA THR A 64 10.14 -24.14 -7.56
C THR A 64 10.31 -25.06 -8.77
N LYS A 65 11.12 -24.67 -9.76
CA LYS A 65 11.44 -25.52 -10.92
C LYS A 65 12.92 -25.51 -11.29
N LYS A 66 13.80 -25.53 -10.29
CA LYS A 66 15.21 -25.89 -10.47
C LYS A 66 15.68 -26.84 -9.38
N LYS A 67 15.00 -27.98 -9.27
CA LYS A 67 15.57 -29.17 -8.63
C LYS A 67 15.31 -30.38 -9.52
#